data_AF-A0A519YVL8-F1
#
_entry.id   AF-A0A519YVL8-F1
#
_cell.length_a   1.000
_cell.length_b   1.000
_cell.length_c   1.000
_cell.angle_alpha   90.00
_cell.angle_beta   90.00
_cell.angle_gamma   90.00
#
_symmetry.space_group_name_H-M   'P 1'
#
loop_
_entity.id
_entity.type
_entity.pdbx_description
1 polymer ?
#
loop_
_entity_poly.entity_id
_entity_poly.type
_entity_poly.pdbx_seq_one_letter_code
_entity_poly.pdbx_strand_id
1 'polypeptide(L)'
;MTTRLPGLAAGLLALLSVAACGSKKDTADGKGGKDDGPQPIKDYPVLVVKPDTVTLYQDYPATIQGQQNVEIRPKVDGFVEAIYVDEGASVRKGQKLFHISAPQYE
;
A
#
# COMPACT_ATOMS: atom_id res chain seq x y z
N MET A 1 32.77 -40.78 -10.69
CA MET A 1 33.34 -41.49 -11.85
C MET A 1 34.09 -40.47 -12.69
N THR A 2 35.41 -40.45 -12.55
CA THR A 2 36.34 -39.44 -13.06
C THR A 2 37.04 -39.94 -14.33
N THR A 3 37.01 -39.15 -15.40
CA THR A 3 37.81 -39.34 -16.64
C THR A 3 38.02 -37.94 -17.24
N ARG A 4 39.16 -37.22 -17.19
CA ARG A 4 40.53 -37.46 -17.67
C ARG A 4 40.58 -37.89 -19.15
N LEU A 5 40.55 -36.91 -20.05
CA LEU A 5 41.09 -37.03 -21.41
C LEU A 5 41.47 -35.64 -22.00
N PRO A 6 42.67 -35.10 -21.71
CA PRO A 6 43.18 -33.89 -22.34
C PRO A 6 43.97 -34.28 -23.59
N GLY A 7 43.56 -33.79 -24.77
CA GLY A 7 44.32 -34.03 -26.00
C GLY A 7 43.57 -33.71 -27.29
N LEU A 8 42.23 -33.70 -27.26
CA LEU A 8 41.42 -33.47 -28.47
C LEU A 8 41.00 -32.00 -28.67
N ALA A 9 41.05 -31.17 -27.63
CA ALA A 9 40.55 -29.79 -27.65
C ALA A 9 41.52 -28.76 -28.28
N ALA A 10 42.79 -29.11 -28.49
CA ALA A 10 43.78 -28.18 -29.07
C ALA A 10 43.88 -28.26 -30.60
N GLY A 11 43.46 -29.38 -31.22
CA GLY A 11 43.53 -29.55 -32.68
C GLY A 11 42.36 -28.94 -33.44
N LEU A 12 41.16 -28.89 -32.84
CA LEU A 12 39.95 -28.43 -33.51
C LEU A 12 39.83 -26.88 -33.56
N LEU A 13 40.57 -26.17 -32.70
CA LEU A 13 40.56 -24.70 -32.64
C LEU A 13 41.58 -24.05 -33.61
N ALA A 14 42.55 -24.81 -34.11
CA ALA A 14 43.58 -24.35 -35.05
C ALA A 14 43.19 -24.54 -36.53
N LEU A 15 42.20 -25.38 -36.83
CA LEU A 15 41.68 -25.57 -38.19
C LEU A 15 40.56 -24.58 -38.57
N LEU A 16 39.95 -23.88 -37.60
CA LEU A 16 38.93 -22.85 -37.88
C LEU A 16 39.52 -21.47 -38.24
N SER A 17 40.82 -21.25 -38.00
CA SER A 17 41.47 -19.95 -38.19
C SER A 17 42.00 -19.71 -39.62
N VAL A 18 42.01 -20.73 -40.48
CA VAL A 18 42.61 -20.65 -41.84
C VAL A 18 41.54 -20.49 -42.95
N ALA A 19 40.25 -20.55 -42.62
CA ALA A 19 39.15 -20.43 -43.59
C ALA A 19 38.59 -19.00 -43.77
N ALA A 20 39.14 -17.98 -43.09
CA ALA A 20 38.60 -16.61 -43.13
C ALA A 20 39.39 -15.61 -43.98
N CYS A 21 40.46 -16.02 -44.68
CA CYS A 21 41.19 -15.17 -45.62
C CYS A 21 41.28 -15.83 -47.00
N GLY A 22 40.31 -15.51 -47.86
CA GLY A 22 40.22 -15.97 -49.25
C GLY A 22 39.42 -14.99 -50.12
N SER A 23 40.09 -13.91 -50.56
CA SER A 23 39.87 -13.12 -51.79
C SER A 23 38.45 -12.67 -52.18
N LYS A 24 38.16 -11.38 -51.98
CA LYS A 24 37.75 -10.49 -53.08
C LYS A 24 38.17 -9.05 -52.81
N LYS A 25 38.99 -8.54 -53.72
CA LYS A 25 39.62 -7.23 -53.73
C LYS A 25 39.00 -6.49 -54.90
N ASP A 26 37.99 -5.67 -54.64
CA ASP A 26 37.54 -4.65 -55.58
C ASP A 26 37.81 -3.29 -54.94
N THR A 27 38.94 -2.74 -55.38
CA THR A 27 39.24 -1.34 -55.65
C THR A 27 38.88 -0.27 -54.61
N ALA A 28 39.95 0.35 -54.11
CA ALA A 28 39.93 1.65 -53.48
C ALA A 28 39.40 2.72 -54.44
N ASP A 29 38.42 3.49 -53.99
CA ASP A 29 38.24 4.88 -54.41
C ASP A 29 37.92 5.73 -53.18
N GLY A 30 38.67 6.82 -53.03
CA GLY A 30 38.68 7.65 -51.84
C GLY A 30 37.50 8.63 -51.70
N LYS A 31 37.69 9.52 -50.71
CA LYS A 31 36.81 10.59 -50.17
C LYS A 31 36.10 10.12 -48.88
N GLY A 32 36.36 10.70 -47.71
CA GLY A 32 36.42 12.13 -47.43
C GLY A 32 35.03 12.58 -47.01
N GLY A 33 34.79 12.70 -45.70
CA GLY A 33 33.51 13.19 -45.16
C GLY A 33 33.36 12.89 -43.67
N LYS A 34 33.62 13.90 -42.83
CA LYS A 34 33.04 13.98 -41.48
C LYS A 34 31.55 14.23 -41.66
N ASP A 35 30.74 13.21 -41.49
CA ASP A 35 29.29 13.37 -41.34
C ASP A 35 28.99 13.64 -39.87
N ASP A 36 28.93 14.91 -39.50
CA ASP A 36 28.20 15.39 -38.32
C ASP A 36 26.69 15.33 -38.62
N GLY A 37 26.21 14.14 -38.96
CA GLY A 37 24.80 13.88 -39.20
C GLY A 37 24.01 13.93 -37.88
N PRO A 38 22.72 14.31 -37.90
CA PRO A 38 21.87 14.28 -36.71
C PRO A 38 21.90 12.88 -36.10
N GLN A 39 22.31 12.79 -34.83
CA GLN A 39 22.27 11.53 -34.08
C GLN A 39 20.84 10.96 -34.12
N PRO A 40 20.65 9.66 -34.42
CA PRO A 40 19.31 9.07 -34.46
C PRO A 40 18.64 9.24 -33.10
N ILE A 41 17.44 9.82 -33.12
CA ILE A 41 16.60 10.01 -31.93
C ILE A 41 16.31 8.61 -31.37
N LYS A 42 16.71 8.36 -30.12
CA LYS A 42 16.40 7.10 -29.44
C LYS A 42 14.93 7.08 -29.09
N ASP A 43 14.21 6.07 -29.55
CA ASP A 43 12.84 5.84 -29.13
C ASP A 43 12.81 5.32 -27.69
N TYR A 44 11.90 5.88 -26.90
CA TYR A 44 11.66 5.47 -25.52
C TYR A 44 10.26 4.86 -25.40
N PRO A 45 10.08 3.82 -24.57
CA PRO A 45 8.75 3.26 -24.33
C PRO A 45 7.87 4.33 -23.65
N VAL A 46 6.69 4.54 -24.22
CA VAL A 46 5.68 5.47 -23.68
C VAL A 46 4.43 4.71 -23.27
N LEU A 47 3.76 5.20 -22.24
CA LEU A 47 2.44 4.72 -21.83
C LEU A 47 1.39 5.78 -22.16
N VAL A 48 0.35 5.38 -22.89
CA VAL A 48 -0.80 6.25 -23.19
C VAL A 48 -1.82 6.12 -22.05
N VAL A 49 -2.02 7.20 -21.29
CA VAL A 49 -3.01 7.25 -20.22
C VAL A 49 -4.41 7.44 -20.82
N LYS A 50 -5.40 6.72 -20.30
CA LYS A 50 -6.81 6.86 -20.66
C LYS A 50 -7.63 7.28 -19.44
N PRO A 51 -8.64 8.15 -19.61
CA PRO A 51 -9.59 8.43 -18.54
C PRO A 51 -10.33 7.15 -18.15
N ASP A 52 -10.51 6.95 -16.85
CA ASP A 52 -11.32 5.88 -16.30
C ASP A 52 -12.24 6.44 -15.20
N THR A 53 -13.39 5.81 -15.03
CA THR A 53 -14.34 6.19 -13.98
C THR A 53 -14.06 5.35 -12.75
N VAL A 54 -13.73 6.00 -11.65
CA VAL A 54 -13.44 5.33 -10.38
C VAL A 54 -14.34 5.88 -9.27
N THR A 55 -14.74 5.01 -8.36
CA THR A 55 -15.43 5.40 -7.13
C THR A 55 -14.40 5.71 -6.06
N LEU A 56 -14.48 6.91 -5.47
CA LEU A 56 -13.64 7.29 -4.34
C LEU A 56 -14.39 6.97 -3.05
N TYR A 57 -13.75 6.22 -2.17
CA TYR A 57 -14.23 5.95 -0.82
C TYR A 57 -13.47 6.84 0.16
N GLN A 58 -14.18 7.33 1.18
CA GLN A 58 -13.60 8.10 2.28
C GLN A 58 -14.08 7.50 3.58
N ASP A 59 -13.11 7.14 4.43
CA ASP A 59 -13.37 6.60 5.75
C ASP A 59 -13.25 7.71 6.78
N TYR A 60 -14.26 7.81 7.65
CA TYR A 60 -14.30 8.78 8.73
C TYR A 60 -14.40 8.03 10.05
N PRO A 61 -13.40 8.16 10.94
CA PRO A 61 -13.51 7.58 12.26
C PRO A 61 -14.62 8.29 13.04
N ALA A 62 -15.50 7.52 13.67
CA ALA A 62 -16.58 8.04 14.49
C ALA A 62 -16.67 7.25 15.80
N THR A 63 -17.16 7.90 16.85
CA THR A 63 -17.47 7.27 18.13
C THR A 63 -18.97 7.33 18.35
N ILE A 64 -19.56 6.22 18.78
CA ILE A 64 -20.99 6.16 19.11
C ILE A 64 -21.19 6.68 20.54
N GLN A 65 -22.20 7.52 20.73
CA GLN A 65 -22.59 8.06 22.03
C GLN A 65 -24.11 7.90 22.20
N GLY A 66 -24.56 7.84 23.45
CA GLY A 66 -25.99 7.88 23.74
C GLY A 66 -26.58 9.21 23.26
N GLN A 67 -27.79 9.18 22.70
CA GLN A 67 -28.50 10.41 22.29
C GLN A 67 -28.64 11.40 23.45
N GLN A 68 -28.81 10.87 24.67
CA GLN A 68 -28.82 11.64 25.89
C GLN A 68 -28.13 10.82 26.99
N ASN A 69 -27.21 11.47 27.71
CA ASN A 69 -26.62 10.92 28.92
C ASN A 69 -27.02 11.82 30.09
N VAL A 70 -27.64 11.26 31.12
CA VAL A 70 -28.12 12.02 32.28
C VAL A 70 -27.52 11.44 33.54
N GLU A 71 -26.67 12.21 34.20
CA GLU A 71 -26.18 11.89 35.52
C GLU A 71 -27.23 12.32 36.56
N ILE A 72 -27.66 11.36 37.39
CA ILE A 72 -28.61 11.62 38.47
C ILE A 72 -27.83 11.93 39.74
N ARG A 73 -28.06 13.12 40.29
CA ARG A 73 -27.48 13.56 41.56
C ARG A 73 -28.59 13.91 42.56
N PRO A 74 -28.40 13.63 43.87
CA PRO A 74 -29.36 14.04 44.88
C PRO A 74 -29.43 15.57 44.97
N LYS A 75 -30.62 16.10 45.26
CA LYS A 75 -30.85 17.55 45.41
C LYS A 75 -30.61 18.06 46.82
N VAL A 76 -30.61 17.16 47.80
CA VAL A 76 -30.45 17.44 49.22
C VAL A 76 -29.42 16.48 49.79
N ASP A 77 -28.73 16.92 50.84
CA ASP A 77 -27.82 16.07 51.58
C ASP A 77 -28.61 15.09 52.46
N GLY A 78 -28.19 13.83 52.49
CA GLY A 78 -28.87 12.76 53.21
C GLY A 78 -28.27 11.39 52.93
N PHE A 79 -28.93 10.34 53.41
CA PHE A 79 -28.50 8.95 53.23
C PHE A 79 -29.46 8.23 52.28
N VAL A 80 -28.92 7.34 51.43
CA VAL A 80 -29.74 6.47 50.57
C VAL A 80 -30.45 5.46 51.47
N GLU A 81 -31.77 5.56 51.55
CA GLU A 81 -32.60 4.63 52.34
C GLU A 81 -33.06 3.44 51.49
N ALA A 82 -33.40 3.69 50.21
CA ALA A 82 -33.84 2.64 49.30
C ALA A 82 -33.36 2.88 47.87
N ILE A 83 -33.08 1.78 47.17
CA ILE A 83 -32.78 1.72 45.74
C ILE A 83 -33.89 0.90 45.09
N TYR A 84 -34.57 1.46 44.09
CA TYR A 84 -35.73 0.84 43.42
C TYR A 84 -35.42 0.32 42.02
N VAL A 85 -34.16 0.37 41.59
CA VAL A 85 -33.73 0.04 40.24
C VAL A 85 -32.42 -0.72 40.28
N ASP A 86 -32.35 -1.80 39.50
CA ASP A 86 -31.13 -2.59 39.32
C ASP A 86 -30.28 -2.01 38.18
N GLU A 87 -28.98 -2.30 38.21
CA GLU A 87 -28.07 -1.89 37.14
C GLU A 87 -28.48 -2.49 35.78
N GLY A 88 -28.48 -1.66 34.74
CA GLY A 88 -28.90 -2.05 33.39
C GLY A 88 -30.42 -2.14 33.18
N ALA A 89 -31.24 -1.93 34.22
CA ALA A 89 -32.68 -1.93 34.09
C ALA A 89 -33.19 -0.74 33.24
N SER A 90 -34.24 -1.00 32.46
CA SER A 90 -34.94 0.07 31.73
C SER A 90 -35.86 0.86 32.65
N VAL A 91 -35.78 2.18 32.58
CA VAL A 91 -36.58 3.10 33.41
C VAL A 91 -37.38 4.07 32.58
N ARG A 92 -38.43 4.65 33.15
CA ARG A 92 -39.27 5.66 32.50
C ARG A 92 -39.20 6.99 33.23
N LYS A 93 -39.51 8.07 32.51
CA LYS A 93 -39.59 9.41 33.10
C LYS A 93 -40.57 9.42 34.27
N GLY A 94 -40.13 9.95 35.42
CA GLY A 94 -40.93 10.04 36.64
C GLY A 94 -40.93 8.78 37.51
N GLN A 95 -40.30 7.70 37.08
CA GLN A 95 -40.11 6.52 37.92
C GLN A 95 -39.19 6.83 39.10
N LYS A 96 -39.56 6.39 40.31
CA LYS A 96 -38.70 6.49 41.48
C LYS A 96 -37.50 5.56 41.31
N LEU A 97 -36.30 6.13 41.44
CA LEU A 97 -35.04 5.39 41.32
C LEU A 97 -34.38 5.16 42.69
N PHE A 98 -34.38 6.20 43.53
CA PHE A 98 -33.75 6.22 44.84
C PHE A 98 -34.65 6.93 45.85
N HIS A 99 -34.56 6.53 47.12
CA HIS A 99 -35.10 7.28 48.25
C HIS A 99 -33.95 7.79 49.13
N ILE A 100 -33.96 9.09 49.41
CA ILE A 100 -32.97 9.74 50.27
C ILE A 100 -33.68 10.18 51.55
N SER A 101 -33.21 9.70 52.70
CA SER A 101 -33.61 10.15 54.02
C SER A 101 -32.78 11.37 54.40
N ALA A 102 -33.44 12.49 54.68
CA ALA A 102 -32.80 13.75 55.01
C ALA A 102 -33.50 14.39 56.23
N PRO A 103 -33.16 13.96 57.47
CA PRO A 103 -33.88 14.37 58.69
C PRO A 103 -33.89 15.89 58.96
N GLN A 104 -32.97 16.63 58.34
CA GLN A 104 -32.88 18.10 58.47
C GLN A 104 -33.90 18.85 57.59
N TYR A 105 -34.61 18.14 56.69
CA TYR A 105 -35.56 18.70 55.73
C TYR A 105 -36.98 18.11 55.85
N GLU A 106 -37.20 17.22 56.83
CA GLU A 106 -38.49 16.61 57.14
C GLU A 106 -39.37 17.51 58.03
#